data_AF-A0AAW1FCI7-F1
#
_entry.id   AF-A0AAW1FCI7-F1
#
_cell.length_a   1.000
_cell.length_b   1.000
_cell.length_c   1.000
_cell.angle_alpha   90.00
_cell.angle_beta   90.00
_cell.angle_gamma   90.00
#
_symmetry.space_group_name_H-M   'P 1'
#
loop_
_entity.id
_entity.type
_entity.pdbx_description
1 polymer ?
#
loop_
_entity_poly.entity_id
_entity_poly.type
_entity_poly.pdbx_seq_one_letter_code
_entity_poly.pdbx_strand_id
1 'polypeptide(L)'
;MDSMEIDDNLYITKHLTMEGLFTKVDFQRRKQPSRCVTVCLGLLCAVLLAGNIGQFIYYEIISPFASADPTQASLQFSGDRLQDCYDASTAERKQFEAKLSNLTEDKVQLQQSYTALTTERDEFKTSFNNLTNKNNQLQASYSTCKQESDQLQTSYNNMQKSLEELQASHNNLRATKDQLQTNNRNLQREKNEFQTLSFSLRGNRDLLMKDKDRLHSRYNSLQNEKEELQKKYNSLVKVKDVFEKDINKVRGKPCERGWIRFHISCYFVSTWKKNWALGRQDCIARGADLLIIDSRDEQAFINGILPSRKQF
;
A
#
# COMPACT_ATOMS: atom_id res chain seq x y z
N MET A 1 -7.60 93.38 41.19
CA MET A 1 -8.78 94.24 41.31
C MET A 1 -10.02 93.44 41.01
N ASP A 2 -10.71 92.90 41.97
CA ASP A 2 -10.42 92.59 43.37
C ASP A 2 -11.76 92.09 43.89
N SER A 3 -11.63 91.14 44.80
CA SER A 3 -12.54 90.92 45.91
C SER A 3 -13.89 90.27 45.62
N MET A 4 -14.12 89.02 46.04
CA MET A 4 -14.09 88.52 47.43
C MET A 4 -15.40 88.93 48.14
N GLU A 5 -16.30 87.93 48.16
CA GLU A 5 -16.80 87.29 49.38
C GLU A 5 -17.78 88.03 50.32
N ILE A 6 -18.66 87.17 50.89
CA ILE A 6 -19.03 87.12 52.33
C ILE A 6 -19.99 88.23 52.77
N ASP A 7 -21.05 88.00 53.55
CA ASP A 7 -21.70 86.80 54.07
C ASP A 7 -22.96 87.31 54.78
N ASP A 8 -23.75 86.36 55.25
CA ASP A 8 -24.38 86.43 56.57
C ASP A 8 -25.60 87.34 56.84
N ASN A 9 -26.68 86.61 57.14
CA ASN A 9 -27.37 86.64 58.43
C ASN A 9 -28.51 87.64 58.67
N LEU A 10 -29.72 87.05 58.76
CA LEU A 10 -30.38 86.71 60.05
C LEU A 10 -31.42 87.69 60.63
N TYR A 11 -32.44 87.04 61.21
CA TYR A 11 -33.50 87.49 62.14
C TYR A 11 -34.69 88.27 61.54
N ILE A 12 -35.82 87.58 61.28
CA ILE A 12 -37.03 87.41 62.14
C ILE A 12 -37.91 88.67 62.26
N THR A 13 -39.21 88.50 61.97
CA THR A 13 -40.34 88.99 62.81
C THR A 13 -41.66 88.38 62.29
N LYS A 14 -42.25 87.41 62.98
CA LYS A 14 -43.35 87.52 63.98
C LYS A 14 -44.61 88.29 63.50
N HIS A 15 -45.63 87.49 63.21
CA HIS A 15 -47.08 87.75 63.16
C HIS A 15 -47.60 88.45 64.45
N LEU A 16 -48.45 89.49 64.32
CA LEU A 16 -49.93 89.49 64.45
C LEU A 16 -50.43 89.02 65.82
N THR A 17 -51.19 89.83 66.56
CA THR A 17 -52.68 89.87 66.64
C THR A 17 -53.00 90.71 67.91
N MET A 18 -54.17 91.29 68.21
CA MET A 18 -55.52 91.44 67.65
C MET A 18 -56.31 92.25 68.71
N GLU A 19 -57.27 93.06 68.25
CA GLU A 19 -58.51 93.51 68.92
C GLU A 19 -58.54 94.35 70.21
N GLY A 20 -59.51 95.27 70.23
CA GLY A 20 -60.49 95.28 71.31
C GLY A 20 -60.85 96.61 71.97
N LEU A 21 -61.83 97.31 71.39
CA LEU A 21 -63.02 97.91 72.04
C LEU A 21 -62.92 98.79 73.31
N PHE A 22 -63.43 100.00 73.13
CA PHE A 22 -64.39 100.75 73.97
C PHE A 22 -64.00 101.36 75.34
N THR A 23 -63.88 102.69 75.25
CA THR A 23 -64.49 103.74 76.09
C THR A 23 -64.16 103.86 77.58
N LYS A 24 -63.36 104.91 77.81
CA LYS A 24 -63.67 106.12 78.59
C LYS A 24 -63.67 105.96 80.12
N VAL A 25 -62.64 106.51 80.76
CA VAL A 25 -62.81 107.13 82.09
C VAL A 25 -61.96 108.39 82.20
N ASP A 26 -62.65 109.40 82.74
CA ASP A 26 -62.30 110.76 83.13
C ASP A 26 -60.83 111.14 83.28
N PHE A 27 -60.51 112.33 82.78
CA PHE A 27 -59.31 113.04 83.23
C PHE A 27 -59.65 114.43 83.79
N GLN A 28 -59.88 114.43 85.10
CA GLN A 28 -59.55 115.56 85.96
C GLN A 28 -58.08 115.94 85.76
N ARG A 29 -57.82 117.08 85.11
CA ARG A 29 -56.55 117.81 85.19
C ARG A 29 -56.86 119.30 85.16
N ARG A 30 -56.27 120.19 85.94
CA ARG A 30 -55.38 120.15 87.13
C ARG A 30 -55.03 121.63 87.39
N LYS A 31 -54.70 121.94 88.65
CA LYS A 31 -53.69 122.92 89.13
C LYS A 31 -54.09 124.41 89.38
N GLN A 32 -53.68 124.84 90.59
CA GLN A 32 -53.70 126.13 91.31
C GLN A 32 -52.70 127.18 90.71
N PRO A 33 -52.58 128.50 91.11
CA PRO A 33 -52.84 129.15 92.44
C PRO A 33 -53.30 130.66 92.56
N SER A 34 -53.78 131.04 93.77
CA SER A 34 -53.75 132.33 94.54
C SER A 34 -54.27 133.73 94.06
N ARG A 35 -55.52 134.07 94.48
CA ARG A 35 -56.09 135.31 95.13
C ARG A 35 -55.83 136.72 94.53
N CYS A 36 -56.80 137.55 94.10
CA CYS A 36 -58.07 137.95 94.75
C CYS A 36 -59.29 137.84 93.81
N VAL A 37 -60.33 137.19 94.32
CA VAL A 37 -61.48 136.58 93.65
C VAL A 37 -62.63 137.60 93.58
N THR A 38 -63.27 137.81 92.42
CA THR A 38 -64.76 137.83 92.25
C THR A 38 -65.35 138.52 91.00
N VAL A 39 -64.63 139.30 90.17
CA VAL A 39 -65.33 140.02 89.07
C VAL A 39 -64.76 139.87 87.64
N CYS A 40 -63.46 139.62 87.41
CA CYS A 40 -62.95 139.43 86.02
C CYS A 40 -62.81 137.95 85.58
N LEU A 41 -63.06 136.99 86.49
CA LEU A 41 -63.22 135.55 86.17
C LEU A 41 -64.46 135.29 85.30
N GLY A 42 -65.46 136.18 85.32
CA GLY A 42 -66.65 136.12 84.45
C GLY A 42 -66.33 136.49 82.99
N LEU A 43 -65.45 137.48 82.76
CA LEU A 43 -64.98 137.85 81.42
C LEU A 43 -64.05 136.78 80.82
N LEU A 44 -63.25 136.13 81.66
CA LEU A 44 -62.41 135.00 81.25
C LEU A 44 -63.24 133.76 80.87
N CYS A 45 -64.37 133.51 81.55
CA CYS A 45 -65.27 132.40 81.22
C CYS A 45 -65.99 132.60 79.88
N ALA A 46 -66.35 133.85 79.53
CA ALA A 46 -66.95 134.17 78.23
C ALA A 46 -65.95 134.02 77.05
N VAL A 47 -64.69 134.42 77.23
CA VAL A 47 -63.64 134.24 76.20
C VAL A 47 -63.24 132.77 76.04
N LEU A 48 -63.19 132.00 77.14
CA LEU A 48 -62.91 130.56 77.07
C LEU A 48 -64.08 129.75 76.48
N LEU A 49 -65.33 130.18 76.66
CA LEU A 49 -66.48 129.59 75.95
C LEU A 49 -66.42 129.91 74.45
N ALA A 50 -66.08 131.14 74.06
CA ALA A 50 -65.89 131.49 72.64
C ALA A 50 -64.72 130.71 72.00
N GLY A 51 -63.63 130.47 72.74
CA GLY A 51 -62.50 129.64 72.31
C GLY A 51 -62.85 128.15 72.16
N ASN A 52 -63.63 127.58 73.08
CA ASN A 52 -64.08 126.18 72.97
C ASN A 52 -65.12 126.00 71.85
N ILE A 53 -65.98 126.99 71.60
CA ILE A 53 -66.90 126.99 70.43
C ILE A 53 -66.09 127.13 69.13
N GLY A 54 -65.04 127.97 69.11
CA GLY A 54 -64.12 128.07 67.97
C GLY A 54 -63.33 126.77 67.71
N GLN A 55 -62.91 126.07 68.76
CA GLN A 55 -62.21 124.79 68.64
C GLN A 55 -63.13 123.65 68.19
N PHE A 56 -64.40 123.69 68.60
CA PHE A 56 -65.43 122.77 68.10
C PHE A 56 -65.72 123.03 66.61
N ILE A 57 -65.84 124.29 66.18
CA ILE A 57 -66.00 124.65 64.76
C ILE A 57 -64.76 124.27 63.94
N TYR A 58 -63.54 124.43 64.47
CA TYR A 58 -62.32 124.01 63.78
C TYR A 58 -62.28 122.48 63.58
N TYR A 59 -62.66 121.70 64.59
CA TYR A 59 -62.66 120.24 64.49
C TYR A 59 -63.85 119.67 63.71
N GLU A 60 -64.99 120.35 63.68
CA GLU A 60 -66.17 119.84 62.98
C GLU A 60 -66.30 120.37 61.54
N ILE A 61 -65.61 121.46 61.18
CA ILE A 61 -65.61 122.01 59.81
C ILE A 61 -64.27 121.78 59.06
N ILE A 62 -63.11 121.72 59.73
CA ILE A 62 -61.80 121.61 59.04
C ILE A 62 -61.16 120.21 59.14
N SER A 63 -61.68 119.30 59.98
CA SER A 63 -61.04 117.99 60.26
C SER A 63 -61.67 116.72 59.66
N PRO A 64 -62.68 116.76 58.76
CA PRO A 64 -62.95 115.56 57.97
C PRO A 64 -63.10 115.84 56.48
N PHE A 65 -62.00 116.09 55.78
CA PHE A 65 -61.85 115.74 54.36
C PHE A 65 -60.42 115.27 54.07
N ALA A 66 -60.00 114.28 54.86
CA ALA A 66 -58.93 113.36 54.50
C ALA A 66 -59.57 112.14 53.81
N SER A 67 -59.78 112.23 52.49
CA SER A 67 -59.87 111.06 51.60
C SER A 67 -59.88 111.47 50.13
N ALA A 68 -58.71 111.42 49.49
CA ALA A 68 -58.46 111.08 48.07
C ALA A 68 -57.01 111.46 47.72
N ASP A 69 -56.08 110.56 48.04
CA ASP A 69 -54.66 110.66 47.72
C ASP A 69 -54.40 110.13 46.28
N PRO A 70 -53.88 110.93 45.33
CA PRO A 70 -53.61 110.48 43.96
C PRO A 70 -52.23 109.83 43.77
N THR A 71 -51.44 109.64 44.84
CA THR A 71 -50.07 109.12 44.78
C THR A 71 -49.98 107.59 44.92
N GLN A 72 -51.08 106.93 45.27
CA GLN A 72 -51.15 105.46 45.40
C GLN A 72 -51.32 104.76 44.04
N ALA A 73 -51.99 105.41 43.08
CA ALA A 73 -52.25 104.87 41.74
C ALA A 73 -51.01 104.83 40.84
N SER A 74 -50.07 105.77 40.98
CA SER A 74 -48.82 105.80 40.21
C SER A 74 -47.79 104.78 40.73
N LEU A 75 -47.73 104.56 42.05
CA LEU A 75 -46.94 103.49 42.67
C LEU A 75 -47.52 102.10 42.38
N GLN A 76 -48.85 101.93 42.42
CA GLN A 76 -49.52 100.70 41.98
C GLN A 76 -49.30 100.44 40.48
N PHE A 77 -49.45 101.42 39.60
CA PHE A 77 -49.21 101.24 38.17
C PHE A 77 -47.75 100.89 37.85
N SER A 78 -46.78 101.48 38.56
CA SER A 78 -45.37 101.09 38.43
C SER A 78 -45.09 99.70 39.00
N GLY A 79 -45.78 99.31 40.08
CA GLY A 79 -45.71 97.98 40.69
C GLY A 79 -46.35 96.90 39.82
N ASP A 80 -47.52 97.17 39.24
CA ASP A 80 -48.24 96.29 38.32
C ASP A 80 -47.45 96.06 37.04
N ARG A 81 -46.82 97.11 36.49
CA ARG A 81 -45.91 96.96 35.33
C ARG A 81 -44.63 96.19 35.66
N LEU A 82 -44.09 96.35 36.87
CA LEU A 82 -42.95 95.55 37.35
C LEU A 82 -43.37 94.09 37.58
N GLN A 83 -44.58 93.88 38.10
CA GLN A 83 -45.18 92.57 38.34
C GLN A 83 -45.44 91.84 37.02
N ASP A 84 -46.03 92.49 36.02
CA ASP A 84 -46.23 91.94 34.68
C ASP A 84 -44.89 91.60 34.01
N CYS A 85 -43.86 92.43 34.19
CA CYS A 85 -42.52 92.18 33.64
C CYS A 85 -41.82 91.01 34.37
N TYR A 86 -42.02 90.90 35.68
CA TYR A 86 -41.55 89.78 36.51
C TYR A 86 -42.26 88.47 36.16
N ASP A 87 -43.58 88.53 35.91
CA ASP A 87 -44.41 87.40 35.52
C ASP A 87 -44.10 86.94 34.08
N ALA A 88 -43.85 87.87 33.16
CA ALA A 88 -43.37 87.58 31.82
C ALA A 88 -41.97 86.95 31.84
N SER A 89 -41.04 87.49 32.64
CA SER A 89 -39.69 86.95 32.77
C SER A 89 -39.67 85.56 33.45
N THR A 90 -40.57 85.32 34.42
CA THR A 90 -40.74 83.98 35.01
C THR A 90 -41.42 83.01 34.06
N ALA A 91 -42.33 83.45 33.19
CA ALA A 91 -42.90 82.61 32.13
C ALA A 91 -41.85 82.23 31.08
N GLU A 92 -41.01 83.18 30.64
CA GLU A 92 -39.87 82.91 29.77
C GLU A 92 -38.87 81.95 30.44
N ARG A 93 -38.57 82.16 31.72
CA ARG A 93 -37.71 81.25 32.49
C ARG A 93 -38.27 79.84 32.56
N LYS A 94 -39.57 79.67 32.84
CA LYS A 94 -40.26 78.36 32.82
C LYS A 94 -40.22 77.72 31.43
N GLN A 95 -40.35 78.51 30.37
CA GLN A 95 -40.25 78.02 28.99
C GLN A 95 -38.83 77.55 28.65
N PHE A 96 -37.81 78.29 29.10
CA PHE A 96 -36.40 77.90 28.95
C PHE A 96 -36.08 76.66 29.79
N GLU A 97 -36.56 76.57 31.03
CA GLU A 97 -36.43 75.40 31.89
C GLU A 97 -37.08 74.15 31.25
N ALA A 98 -38.26 74.29 30.63
CA ALA A 98 -38.91 73.21 29.88
C ALA A 98 -38.11 72.79 28.65
N LYS A 99 -37.57 73.74 27.86
CA LYS A 99 -36.70 73.42 26.72
C LYS A 99 -35.42 72.73 27.17
N LEU A 100 -34.80 73.18 28.26
CA LEU A 100 -33.62 72.55 28.87
C LEU A 100 -33.91 71.13 29.34
N SER A 101 -35.07 70.90 29.95
CA SER A 101 -35.53 69.57 30.35
C SER A 101 -35.66 68.66 29.13
N ASN A 102 -36.39 69.09 28.09
CA ASN A 102 -36.58 68.32 26.86
C ASN A 102 -35.25 68.02 26.15
N LEU A 103 -34.35 69.00 26.02
CA LEU A 103 -33.01 68.80 25.44
C LEU A 103 -32.15 67.82 26.27
N THR A 104 -32.31 67.82 27.58
CA THR A 104 -31.60 66.87 28.46
C THR A 104 -32.14 65.46 28.25
N GLU A 105 -33.45 65.32 28.09
CA GLU A 105 -34.10 64.04 27.80
C GLU A 105 -33.68 63.49 26.43
N ASP A 106 -33.69 64.32 25.39
CA ASP A 106 -33.19 63.97 24.05
C ASP A 106 -31.71 63.56 24.10
N LYS A 107 -30.88 64.29 24.87
CA LYS A 107 -29.47 63.93 25.07
C LYS A 107 -29.33 62.57 25.74
N VAL A 108 -30.14 62.28 26.76
CA VAL A 108 -30.13 60.98 27.46
C VAL A 108 -30.57 59.86 26.51
N GLN A 109 -31.64 60.05 25.72
CA GLN A 109 -32.09 59.07 24.74
C GLN A 109 -31.05 58.83 23.64
N LEU A 110 -30.44 59.89 23.12
CA LEU A 110 -29.39 59.78 22.12
C LEU A 110 -28.19 59.01 22.68
N GLN A 111 -27.82 59.29 23.93
CA GLN A 111 -26.73 58.61 24.61
C GLN A 111 -27.04 57.12 24.85
N GLN A 112 -28.28 56.77 25.20
CA GLN A 112 -28.75 55.39 25.28
C GLN A 112 -28.66 54.69 23.91
N SER A 113 -29.16 55.32 22.84
CA SER A 113 -29.08 54.77 21.49
C SER A 113 -27.63 54.53 21.06
N TYR A 114 -26.73 55.47 21.37
CA TYR A 114 -25.32 55.37 21.07
C TYR A 114 -24.65 54.22 21.82
N THR A 115 -25.00 54.02 23.10
CA THR A 115 -24.51 52.87 23.86
C THR A 115 -25.02 51.54 23.31
N ALA A 116 -26.30 51.45 22.96
CA ALA A 116 -26.89 50.23 22.37
C ALA A 116 -26.24 49.87 21.03
N LEU A 117 -26.06 50.84 20.12
CA LEU A 117 -25.35 50.66 18.85
C LEU A 117 -23.88 50.26 19.04
N THR A 118 -23.24 50.73 20.12
CA THR A 118 -21.86 50.34 20.43
C THR A 118 -21.81 48.86 20.85
N THR A 119 -22.77 48.41 21.67
CA THR A 119 -22.90 47.00 22.04
C THR A 119 -23.17 46.11 20.83
N GLU A 120 -24.14 46.46 19.97
CA GLU A 120 -24.43 45.70 18.74
C GLU A 120 -23.21 45.60 17.81
N ARG A 121 -22.45 46.70 17.68
CA ARG A 121 -21.20 46.72 16.89
C ARG A 121 -20.16 45.76 17.47
N ASP A 122 -20.00 45.74 18.79
CA ASP A 122 -19.01 44.88 19.46
C ASP A 122 -19.43 43.39 19.39
N GLU A 123 -20.72 43.10 19.49
CA GLU A 123 -21.29 41.77 19.25
C GLU A 123 -21.08 41.32 17.80
N PHE A 124 -21.38 42.18 16.83
CA PHE A 124 -21.15 41.90 15.41
C PHE A 124 -19.67 41.66 15.12
N LYS A 125 -18.78 42.48 15.70
CA LYS A 125 -17.33 42.31 15.59
C LYS A 125 -16.87 40.97 16.17
N THR A 126 -17.46 40.55 17.28
CA THR A 126 -17.19 39.23 17.89
C THR A 126 -17.64 38.09 16.98
N SER A 127 -18.85 38.20 16.41
CA SER A 127 -19.37 37.23 15.45
C SER A 127 -18.50 37.13 14.19
N PHE A 128 -18.06 38.28 13.66
CA PHE A 128 -17.17 38.35 12.50
C PHE A 128 -15.82 37.68 12.76
N ASN A 129 -15.22 37.91 13.92
CA ASN A 129 -13.97 37.25 14.33
C ASN A 129 -14.15 35.73 14.44
N ASN A 130 -15.27 35.28 15.01
CA ASN A 130 -15.61 33.86 15.09
C ASN A 130 -15.77 33.22 13.71
N LEU A 131 -16.44 33.91 12.77
CA LEU A 131 -16.63 33.43 11.40
C LEU A 131 -15.30 33.33 10.66
N THR A 132 -14.42 34.33 10.83
CA THR A 132 -13.08 34.35 10.26
C THR A 132 -12.25 33.16 10.75
N ASN A 133 -12.30 32.85 12.05
CA ASN A 133 -11.63 31.68 12.62
C ASN A 133 -12.16 30.36 12.05
N LYS A 134 -13.49 30.21 11.94
CA LYS A 134 -14.09 29.02 11.32
C LYS A 134 -13.68 28.87 9.85
N ASN A 135 -13.61 29.97 9.10
CA ASN A 135 -13.18 29.95 7.71
C ASN A 135 -11.71 29.53 7.58
N ASN A 136 -10.82 30.06 8.44
CA ASN A 136 -9.41 29.66 8.47
C ASN A 136 -9.25 28.18 8.83
N GLN A 137 -10.03 27.67 9.79
CA GLN A 137 -10.05 26.25 10.13
C GLN A 137 -10.50 25.38 8.95
N LEU A 138 -11.57 25.77 8.26
CA LEU A 138 -12.06 25.06 7.09
C LEU A 138 -11.03 25.04 5.95
N GLN A 139 -10.34 26.16 5.73
CA GLN A 139 -9.27 26.25 4.75
C GLN A 139 -8.08 25.35 5.08
N ALA A 140 -7.72 25.22 6.36
CA ALA A 140 -6.71 24.29 6.81
C ALA A 140 -7.14 22.83 6.56
N SER A 141 -8.36 22.45 6.98
CA SER A 141 -8.91 21.10 6.73
C SER A 141 -8.98 20.77 5.24
N TYR A 142 -9.37 21.73 4.39
CA TYR A 142 -9.38 21.55 2.94
C TYR A 142 -7.97 21.29 2.39
N SER A 143 -6.97 22.04 2.86
CA SER A 143 -5.58 21.87 2.43
C SER A 143 -5.03 20.49 2.84
N THR A 144 -5.35 20.03 4.05
CA THR A 144 -5.02 18.67 4.53
C THR A 144 -5.69 17.59 3.69
N CYS A 145 -6.99 17.69 3.46
CA CYS A 145 -7.74 16.72 2.66
C CYS A 145 -7.20 16.64 1.21
N LYS A 146 -6.81 17.78 0.63
CA LYS A 146 -6.17 17.81 -0.69
C LYS A 146 -4.84 17.06 -0.69
N GLN A 147 -4.01 17.27 0.34
CA GLN A 147 -2.73 16.56 0.47
C GLN A 147 -2.94 15.04 0.63
N GLU A 148 -3.92 14.63 1.42
CA GLU A 148 -4.30 13.20 1.56
C GLU A 148 -4.76 12.61 0.23
N SER A 149 -5.55 13.35 -0.54
CA SER A 149 -5.97 12.95 -1.89
C SER A 149 -4.78 12.75 -2.83
N ASP A 150 -3.81 13.67 -2.83
CA ASP A 150 -2.60 13.58 -3.66
C ASP A 150 -1.71 12.39 -3.24
N GLN A 151 -1.62 12.12 -1.93
CA GLN A 151 -0.94 10.94 -1.40
C GLN A 151 -1.62 9.64 -1.81
N LEU A 152 -2.96 9.59 -1.74
CA LEU A 152 -3.74 8.43 -2.15
C LEU A 152 -3.56 8.15 -3.64
N GLN A 153 -3.56 9.20 -4.46
CA GLN A 153 -3.32 9.09 -5.90
C GLN A 153 -1.93 8.53 -6.20
N THR A 154 -0.91 8.98 -5.46
CA THR A 154 0.46 8.46 -5.59
C THR A 154 0.53 6.98 -5.22
N SER A 155 -0.12 6.59 -4.11
CA SER A 155 -0.19 5.19 -3.66
C SER A 155 -0.91 4.31 -4.69
N TYR A 156 -2.02 4.79 -5.27
CA TYR A 156 -2.75 4.11 -6.34
C TYR A 156 -1.86 3.87 -7.57
N ASN A 157 -1.15 4.90 -8.04
CA ASN A 157 -0.26 4.78 -9.20
C ASN A 157 0.88 3.78 -8.95
N ASN A 158 1.45 3.76 -7.74
CA ASN A 158 2.48 2.80 -7.35
C ASN A 158 1.93 1.37 -7.34
N MET A 159 0.74 1.17 -6.78
CA MET A 159 0.09 -0.15 -6.73
C MET A 159 -0.25 -0.66 -8.13
N GLN A 160 -0.69 0.22 -9.03
CA GLN A 160 -0.92 -0.11 -10.43
C GLN A 160 0.36 -0.61 -11.11
N LYS A 161 1.49 0.06 -10.88
CA LYS A 161 2.79 -0.38 -11.40
C LYS A 161 3.21 -1.75 -10.85
N SER A 162 3.04 -1.98 -9.55
CA SER A 162 3.31 -3.30 -8.95
C SER A 162 2.43 -4.40 -9.55
N LEU A 163 1.20 -4.09 -9.93
CA LEU A 163 0.29 -5.03 -10.59
C LEU A 163 0.78 -5.40 -12.00
N GLU A 164 1.27 -4.43 -12.77
CA GLU A 164 1.88 -4.65 -14.09
C GLU A 164 3.16 -5.51 -14.00
N GLU A 165 4.02 -5.23 -13.03
CA GLU A 165 5.23 -6.02 -12.76
C GLU A 165 4.88 -7.46 -12.38
N LEU A 166 3.87 -7.66 -11.55
CA LEU A 166 3.40 -8.98 -11.15
C LEU A 166 2.81 -9.75 -12.34
N GLN A 167 2.04 -9.09 -13.21
CA GLN A 167 1.51 -9.69 -14.44
C GLN A 167 2.64 -10.12 -15.39
N ALA A 168 3.68 -9.29 -15.55
CA ALA A 168 4.84 -9.64 -16.35
C ALA A 168 5.57 -10.89 -15.81
N SER A 169 5.81 -10.93 -14.49
CA SER A 169 6.40 -12.08 -13.82
C SER A 169 5.56 -13.36 -14.00
N HIS A 170 4.24 -13.24 -13.85
CA HIS A 170 3.32 -14.36 -14.05
C HIS A 170 3.37 -14.91 -15.48
N ASN A 171 3.41 -14.04 -16.49
CA ASN A 171 3.52 -14.46 -17.89
C ASN A 171 4.85 -15.16 -18.20
N ASN A 172 5.95 -14.65 -17.65
CA ASN A 172 7.26 -15.31 -17.75
C ASN A 172 7.22 -16.70 -17.11
N LEU A 173 6.63 -16.83 -15.92
CA LEU A 173 6.54 -18.10 -15.22
C LEU A 173 5.66 -19.12 -15.99
N ARG A 174 4.57 -18.64 -16.61
CA ARG A 174 3.73 -19.46 -17.51
C ARG A 174 4.53 -19.96 -18.71
N ALA A 175 5.32 -19.11 -19.37
CA ALA A 175 6.16 -19.50 -20.49
C ALA A 175 7.20 -20.56 -20.09
N THR A 176 7.88 -20.37 -18.95
CA THR A 176 8.83 -21.35 -18.41
C THR A 176 8.16 -22.68 -18.10
N LYS A 177 6.95 -22.66 -17.54
CA LYS A 177 6.16 -23.88 -17.30
C LYS A 177 5.87 -24.63 -18.60
N ASP A 178 5.46 -23.93 -19.65
CA ASP A 178 5.14 -24.56 -20.95
C ASP A 178 6.40 -25.14 -21.62
N GLN A 179 7.55 -24.47 -21.50
CA GLN A 179 8.85 -25.00 -21.92
C GLN A 179 9.22 -26.28 -21.16
N LEU A 180 9.10 -26.28 -19.83
CA LEU A 180 9.38 -27.47 -19.02
C LEU A 180 8.45 -28.64 -19.36
N GLN A 181 7.16 -28.37 -19.61
CA GLN A 181 6.23 -29.39 -20.06
C GLN A 181 6.64 -30.00 -21.41
N THR A 182 7.12 -29.16 -22.33
CA THR A 182 7.61 -29.62 -23.64
C THR A 182 8.86 -30.51 -23.49
N ASN A 183 9.82 -30.07 -22.68
CA ASN A 183 11.03 -30.85 -22.40
C ASN A 183 10.70 -32.20 -21.75
N ASN A 184 9.76 -32.23 -20.82
CA ASN A 184 9.34 -33.49 -20.17
C ASN A 184 8.68 -34.46 -21.16
N ARG A 185 7.88 -33.96 -22.11
CA ARG A 185 7.31 -34.79 -23.19
C ARG A 185 8.40 -35.37 -24.09
N ASN A 186 9.43 -34.60 -24.41
CA ASN A 186 10.56 -35.06 -25.23
C ASN A 186 11.38 -36.12 -24.50
N LEU A 187 11.74 -35.88 -23.23
CA LEU A 187 12.44 -36.87 -22.40
C LEU A 187 11.65 -38.18 -22.26
N GLN A 188 10.32 -38.09 -22.15
CA GLN A 188 9.47 -39.28 -22.12
C GLN A 188 9.51 -40.05 -23.45
N ARG A 189 9.60 -39.36 -24.59
CA ARG A 189 9.75 -39.99 -25.91
C ARG A 189 11.09 -40.73 -26.01
N GLU A 190 12.20 -40.05 -25.68
CA GLU A 190 13.55 -40.66 -25.69
C GLU A 190 13.63 -41.87 -24.76
N LYS A 191 13.01 -41.79 -23.57
CA LYS A 191 12.91 -42.91 -22.64
C LYS A 191 12.22 -44.12 -23.28
N ASN A 192 11.10 -43.91 -23.97
CA ASN A 192 10.36 -45.00 -24.63
C ASN A 192 11.16 -45.60 -25.79
N GLU A 193 11.89 -44.79 -26.55
CA GLU A 193 12.79 -45.24 -27.62
C GLU A 193 13.93 -46.10 -27.06
N PHE A 194 14.57 -45.64 -25.98
CA PHE A 194 15.63 -46.39 -25.31
C PHE A 194 15.12 -47.73 -24.74
N GLN A 195 13.91 -47.73 -24.16
CA GLN A 195 13.26 -48.96 -23.70
C GLN A 195 13.05 -49.97 -24.84
N THR A 196 12.62 -49.49 -26.01
CA THR A 196 12.41 -50.32 -27.20
C THR A 196 13.73 -50.92 -27.68
N LEU A 197 14.80 -50.13 -27.74
CA LEU A 197 16.14 -50.60 -28.10
C LEU A 197 16.67 -51.64 -27.10
N SER A 198 16.46 -51.41 -25.80
CA SER A 198 16.85 -52.35 -24.74
C SER A 198 16.16 -53.71 -24.90
N PHE A 199 14.87 -53.71 -25.25
CA PHE A 199 14.12 -54.94 -25.51
C PHE A 199 14.68 -55.70 -26.73
N SER A 200 14.94 -54.99 -27.83
CA SER A 200 15.53 -55.58 -29.04
C SER A 200 16.92 -56.17 -28.77
N LEU A 201 17.78 -55.45 -28.05
CA LEU A 201 19.12 -55.93 -27.67
C LEU A 201 19.06 -57.17 -26.78
N ARG A 202 18.08 -57.25 -25.87
CA ARG A 202 17.85 -58.45 -25.06
C ARG A 202 17.49 -59.63 -25.97
N GLY A 203 16.58 -59.45 -26.92
CA GLY A 203 16.22 -60.49 -27.89
C GLY A 203 17.42 -60.99 -28.70
N ASN A 204 18.26 -60.07 -29.20
CA ASN A 204 19.48 -60.44 -29.94
C ASN A 204 20.48 -61.21 -29.08
N ARG A 205 20.63 -60.82 -27.80
CA ARG A 205 21.49 -61.54 -26.85
C ARG A 205 21.00 -62.98 -26.65
N ASP A 206 19.70 -63.18 -26.52
CA ASP A 206 19.12 -64.51 -26.32
C ASP A 206 19.29 -65.39 -27.56
N LEU A 207 19.19 -64.82 -28.77
CA LEU A 207 19.49 -65.51 -30.02
C LEU A 207 20.97 -65.91 -30.12
N LEU A 208 21.89 -64.99 -29.78
CA LEU A 208 23.32 -65.27 -29.77
C LEU A 208 23.69 -66.37 -28.78
N MET A 209 23.02 -66.43 -27.62
CA MET A 209 23.20 -67.52 -26.66
C MET A 209 22.78 -68.87 -27.27
N LYS A 210 21.64 -68.93 -27.96
CA LYS A 210 21.20 -70.16 -28.65
C LYS A 210 22.18 -70.59 -29.74
N ASP A 211 22.69 -69.65 -30.52
CA ASP A 211 23.68 -69.93 -31.56
C ASP A 211 25.00 -70.44 -30.97
N LYS A 212 25.43 -69.86 -29.84
CA LYS A 212 26.59 -70.33 -29.07
C LYS A 212 26.42 -71.78 -28.62
N ASP A 213 25.28 -72.13 -28.04
CA ASP A 213 25.00 -73.49 -27.55
C ASP A 213 24.94 -74.49 -28.72
N ARG A 214 24.34 -74.10 -29.85
CA ARG A 214 24.31 -74.89 -31.08
C ARG A 214 25.72 -75.14 -31.61
N LEU A 215 26.57 -74.11 -31.64
CA LEU A 215 27.94 -74.23 -32.11
C LEU A 215 28.77 -75.13 -31.19
N HIS A 216 28.59 -74.98 -29.87
CA HIS A 216 29.26 -75.82 -28.88
C HIS A 216 28.91 -77.31 -29.08
N SER A 217 27.64 -77.61 -29.31
CA SER A 217 27.18 -78.98 -29.58
C SER A 217 27.81 -79.57 -30.86
N ARG A 218 27.88 -78.77 -31.94
CA ARG A 218 28.54 -79.18 -33.19
C ARG A 218 30.04 -79.42 -32.99
N TYR A 219 30.70 -78.56 -32.24
CA TYR A 219 32.12 -78.69 -31.92
C TYR A 219 32.39 -80.02 -31.19
N ASN A 220 31.59 -80.35 -30.17
CA ASN A 220 31.73 -81.61 -29.43
C ASN A 220 31.49 -82.83 -30.34
N SER A 221 30.51 -82.77 -31.24
CA SER A 221 30.27 -83.85 -32.23
C SER A 221 31.47 -84.05 -33.15
N LEU A 222 32.01 -82.96 -33.70
CA LEU A 222 33.15 -83.02 -34.61
C LEU A 222 34.41 -83.53 -33.91
N GLN A 223 34.58 -83.18 -32.64
CA GLN A 223 35.66 -83.70 -31.79
C GLN A 223 35.54 -85.22 -31.63
N ASN A 224 34.34 -85.75 -31.39
CA ASN A 224 34.11 -87.19 -31.32
C ASN A 224 34.39 -87.89 -32.66
N GLU A 225 33.94 -87.31 -33.77
CA GLU A 225 34.20 -87.85 -35.12
C GLU A 225 35.70 -87.89 -35.44
N LYS A 226 36.45 -86.85 -35.05
CA LYS A 226 37.91 -86.81 -35.17
C LYS A 226 38.58 -87.93 -34.38
N GLU A 227 38.14 -88.18 -33.15
CA GLU A 227 38.67 -89.25 -32.31
C GLU A 227 38.39 -90.63 -32.91
N GLU A 228 37.19 -90.85 -33.45
CA GLU A 228 36.84 -92.08 -34.16
C GLU A 228 37.68 -92.28 -35.43
N LEU A 229 37.88 -91.22 -36.21
CA LEU A 229 38.73 -91.27 -37.38
C LEU A 229 40.19 -91.57 -37.01
N GLN A 230 40.68 -90.98 -35.92
CA GLN A 230 42.02 -91.25 -35.40
C GLN A 230 42.19 -92.72 -35.01
N LYS A 231 41.18 -93.33 -34.36
CA LYS A 231 41.19 -94.77 -34.02
C LYS A 231 41.26 -95.63 -35.28
N LYS A 232 40.44 -95.33 -36.30
CA LYS A 232 40.46 -96.04 -37.58
C LYS A 232 41.81 -95.92 -38.28
N TYR A 233 42.38 -94.72 -38.31
CA TYR A 233 43.71 -94.48 -38.86
C TYR A 233 44.80 -95.29 -38.15
N ASN A 234 44.84 -95.27 -36.81
CA ASN A 234 45.82 -96.02 -36.03
C ASN A 234 45.71 -97.53 -36.27
N SER A 235 44.50 -98.07 -36.44
CA SER A 235 44.29 -99.47 -36.81
C SER A 235 44.79 -99.78 -38.22
N LEU A 236 44.58 -98.89 -39.18
CA LEU A 236 45.06 -99.06 -40.55
C LEU A 236 46.59 -99.04 -40.62
N VAL A 237 47.25 -98.16 -39.85
CA VAL A 237 48.70 -98.12 -39.73
C VAL A 237 49.23 -99.47 -39.21
N LYS A 238 48.61 -100.05 -38.17
CA LYS A 238 48.99 -101.38 -37.68
C LYS A 238 48.88 -102.46 -38.75
N VAL A 239 47.79 -102.45 -39.53
CA VAL A 239 47.60 -103.40 -40.63
C VAL A 239 48.68 -103.24 -41.70
N LYS A 240 49.02 -102.00 -42.06
CA LYS A 240 50.11 -101.70 -42.99
C LYS A 240 51.44 -102.27 -42.49
N ASP A 241 51.79 -102.04 -41.22
CA ASP A 241 53.04 -102.53 -40.63
C ASP A 241 53.13 -104.06 -40.65
N VAL A 242 52.01 -104.74 -40.40
CA VAL A 242 51.92 -106.21 -40.50
C VAL A 242 52.16 -106.68 -41.93
N PHE A 243 51.47 -106.10 -42.91
CA PHE A 243 51.67 -106.46 -44.31
C PHE A 243 53.10 -106.19 -44.80
N GLU A 244 53.69 -105.08 -44.37
CA GLU A 244 55.07 -104.73 -44.70
C GLU A 244 56.05 -105.76 -44.14
N LYS A 245 55.82 -106.22 -42.89
CA LYS A 245 56.60 -107.32 -42.29
C LYS A 245 56.44 -108.63 -43.05
N ASP A 246 55.22 -108.99 -43.45
CA ASP A 246 54.96 -110.22 -44.20
C ASP A 246 55.58 -110.19 -45.59
N ILE A 247 55.48 -109.06 -46.30
CA ILE A 247 56.17 -108.85 -47.58
C ILE A 247 57.68 -109.00 -47.41
N ASN A 248 58.26 -108.39 -46.37
CA ASN A 248 59.70 -108.50 -46.11
C ASN A 248 60.12 -109.94 -45.78
N LYS A 249 59.28 -110.71 -45.07
CA LYS A 249 59.51 -112.13 -44.82
C LYS A 249 59.53 -112.95 -46.10
N VAL A 250 58.61 -112.69 -47.03
CA VAL A 250 58.59 -113.36 -48.35
C VAL A 250 59.77 -112.92 -49.21
N ARG A 251 60.15 -111.64 -49.14
CA ARG A 251 61.34 -111.08 -49.81
C ARG A 251 62.64 -111.73 -49.35
N GLY A 252 62.75 -112.07 -48.07
CA GLY A 252 63.94 -112.71 -47.48
C GLY A 252 64.10 -114.21 -47.76
N LYS A 253 63.09 -114.89 -48.34
CA LYS A 253 63.23 -116.32 -48.67
C LYS A 253 64.10 -116.51 -49.92
N PRO A 254 65.19 -117.28 -49.88
CA PRO A 254 65.99 -117.56 -51.06
C PRO A 254 65.21 -118.41 -52.06
N CYS A 255 65.47 -118.21 -53.35
CA CYS A 255 64.98 -119.12 -54.39
C CYS A 255 65.78 -120.43 -54.38
N GLU A 256 65.19 -121.50 -54.90
CA GLU A 256 65.92 -122.75 -55.10
C GLU A 256 67.13 -122.56 -56.04
N ARG A 257 68.15 -123.42 -55.92
CA ARG A 257 69.35 -123.31 -56.76
C ARG A 257 68.98 -123.37 -58.24
N GLY A 258 69.52 -122.44 -59.02
CA GLY A 258 69.24 -122.32 -60.46
C GLY A 258 68.04 -121.42 -60.81
N TRP A 259 67.28 -120.96 -59.81
CA TRP A 259 66.22 -119.97 -59.99
C TRP A 259 66.75 -118.55 -59.68
N ILE A 260 66.33 -117.58 -60.47
CA ILE A 260 66.72 -116.17 -60.35
C ILE A 260 65.59 -115.42 -59.65
N ARG A 261 65.92 -114.63 -58.63
CA ARG A 261 64.93 -113.90 -57.85
C ARG A 261 64.65 -112.52 -58.44
N PHE A 262 63.37 -112.14 -58.51
CA PHE A 262 62.95 -110.77 -58.74
C PHE A 262 61.72 -110.44 -57.88
N HIS A 263 61.85 -109.43 -57.02
CA HIS A 263 60.90 -109.10 -55.95
C HIS A 263 60.55 -110.28 -55.03
N ILE A 264 59.32 -110.80 -55.12
CA ILE A 264 58.81 -111.93 -54.32
C ILE A 264 58.78 -113.25 -55.10
N SER A 265 59.05 -113.20 -56.40
CA SER A 265 58.91 -114.33 -57.32
C SER A 265 60.29 -114.89 -57.70
N CYS A 266 60.31 -116.19 -58.01
CA CYS A 266 61.48 -116.91 -58.50
C CYS A 266 61.24 -117.33 -59.94
N TYR A 267 62.22 -117.09 -60.81
CA TYR A 267 62.13 -117.32 -62.25
C TYR A 267 63.17 -118.35 -62.68
N PHE A 268 62.78 -119.25 -63.57
CA PHE A 268 63.69 -120.24 -64.14
C PHE A 268 63.72 -120.10 -65.65
N VAL A 269 64.92 -119.95 -66.20
CA VAL A 269 65.14 -119.88 -67.64
C VAL A 269 65.50 -121.27 -68.13
N SER A 270 64.57 -121.93 -68.84
CA SER A 270 64.83 -123.23 -69.43
C SER A 270 65.88 -123.12 -70.53
N THR A 271 66.84 -124.03 -70.55
CA THR A 271 67.88 -124.11 -71.58
C THR A 271 67.36 -124.65 -72.90
N TRP A 272 66.17 -125.28 -72.91
CA TRP A 272 65.58 -125.92 -74.07
C TRP A 272 64.36 -125.16 -74.58
N LYS A 273 64.30 -124.95 -75.90
CA LYS A 273 63.13 -124.36 -76.56
C LYS A 273 62.03 -125.42 -76.69
N LYS A 274 60.86 -125.16 -76.11
CA LYS A 274 59.66 -126.00 -76.19
C LYS A 274 58.51 -125.19 -76.77
N ASN A 275 57.53 -125.87 -77.39
CA ASN A 275 56.26 -125.23 -77.70
C ASN A 275 55.49 -124.91 -76.40
N TRP A 276 54.45 -124.07 -76.48
CA TRP A 276 53.74 -123.56 -75.31
C TRP A 276 53.22 -124.66 -74.37
N ALA A 277 52.60 -125.72 -74.92
CA ALA A 277 52.02 -126.81 -74.14
C ALA A 277 53.09 -127.62 -73.38
N LEU A 278 54.15 -128.03 -74.07
CA LEU A 278 55.27 -128.78 -73.46
C LEU A 278 56.09 -127.91 -72.50
N GLY A 279 56.21 -126.61 -72.80
CA GLY A 279 56.87 -125.64 -71.92
C GLY A 279 56.11 -125.46 -70.61
N ARG A 280 54.79 -125.27 -70.67
CA ARG A 280 53.94 -125.16 -69.48
C ARG A 280 53.95 -126.45 -68.66
N GLN A 281 53.89 -127.61 -69.30
CA GLN A 281 53.96 -128.89 -68.60
C GLN A 281 55.30 -129.09 -67.85
N ASP A 282 56.42 -128.63 -68.43
CA ASP A 282 57.74 -128.62 -67.77
C ASP A 282 57.81 -127.64 -66.60
N CYS A 283 57.21 -126.45 -66.71
CA CYS A 283 57.09 -125.51 -65.59
C CYS A 283 56.29 -126.15 -64.44
N ILE A 284 55.13 -126.74 -64.73
CA ILE A 284 54.26 -127.41 -63.74
C ILE A 284 55.00 -128.58 -63.08
N ALA A 285 55.73 -129.39 -63.85
CA ALA A 285 56.54 -130.49 -63.33
C ALA A 285 57.64 -130.03 -62.35
N ARG A 286 58.06 -128.76 -62.43
CA ARG A 286 59.04 -128.12 -61.53
C ARG A 286 58.39 -127.31 -60.40
N GLY A 287 57.07 -127.39 -60.25
CA GLY A 287 56.32 -126.65 -59.23
C GLY A 287 56.09 -125.17 -59.53
N ALA A 288 56.20 -124.75 -60.80
CA ALA A 288 55.96 -123.38 -61.24
C ALA A 288 54.88 -123.33 -62.36
N ASP A 289 54.54 -122.14 -62.83
CA ASP A 289 53.76 -121.97 -64.06
C ASP A 289 54.57 -121.20 -65.11
N LEU A 290 54.12 -121.25 -66.35
CA LEU A 290 54.75 -120.53 -67.44
C LEU A 290 54.58 -119.02 -67.24
N LEU A 291 55.67 -118.28 -67.38
CA LEU A 291 55.72 -116.84 -67.15
C LEU A 291 54.76 -116.09 -68.07
N ILE A 292 53.87 -115.29 -67.48
CA ILE A 292 53.07 -114.27 -68.15
C ILE A 292 53.58 -112.94 -67.62
N ILE A 293 54.18 -112.14 -68.50
CA ILE A 293 54.74 -110.85 -68.11
C ILE A 293 53.59 -109.86 -67.94
N ASP A 294 53.38 -109.37 -66.72
CA ASP A 294 52.25 -108.51 -66.37
C ASP A 294 52.64 -107.06 -66.07
N SER A 295 53.94 -106.77 -66.00
CA SER A 295 54.45 -105.44 -65.66
C SER A 295 55.67 -105.04 -66.47
N ARG A 296 55.85 -103.72 -66.62
CA ARG A 296 57.01 -103.15 -67.31
C ARG A 296 58.32 -103.50 -66.60
N ASP A 297 58.32 -103.53 -65.27
CA ASP A 297 59.49 -103.85 -64.46
C ASP A 297 59.88 -105.33 -64.61
N GLU A 298 58.90 -106.23 -64.60
CA GLU A 298 59.12 -107.64 -64.88
C GLU A 298 59.63 -107.84 -66.31
N GLN A 299 59.05 -107.17 -67.32
CA GLN A 299 59.55 -107.23 -68.70
C GLN A 299 61.02 -106.79 -68.80
N ALA A 300 61.40 -105.71 -68.13
CA ALA A 300 62.77 -105.21 -68.14
C ALA A 300 63.74 -106.20 -67.47
N PHE A 301 63.36 -106.78 -66.34
CA PHE A 301 64.13 -107.82 -65.65
C PHE A 301 64.33 -109.06 -66.55
N ILE A 302 63.25 -109.55 -67.16
CA ILE A 302 63.28 -110.74 -68.03
C ILE A 302 64.19 -110.53 -69.24
N ASN A 303 64.13 -109.35 -69.87
CA ASN A 303 65.02 -109.00 -70.97
C ASN A 303 66.50 -109.01 -70.57
N GLY A 304 66.83 -108.74 -69.30
CA GLY A 304 68.19 -108.78 -68.79
C GLY A 304 68.72 -110.19 -68.51
N ILE A 305 67.86 -111.15 -68.16
CA ILE A 305 68.26 -112.53 -67.82
C ILE A 305 68.21 -113.50 -69.02
N LEU A 306 67.45 -113.15 -70.07
CA LEU A 306 67.38 -113.97 -71.28
C LEU A 306 68.59 -113.71 -72.18
N PRO A 307 69.26 -114.76 -72.69
CA PRO A 307 70.37 -114.58 -73.63
C PRO A 307 69.88 -113.86 -74.89
N SER A 308 70.61 -112.82 -75.30
CA SER A 308 70.32 -112.08 -76.54
C SER A 308 70.17 -113.07 -77.69
N ARG A 309 69.07 -112.98 -78.45
CA ARG A 309 68.90 -113.75 -79.69
C ARG A 309 70.06 -113.41 -80.62
N LYS A 310 71.13 -114.20 -80.61
CA LYS A 310 71.80 -114.51 -81.86
C LYS A 310 70.79 -115.36 -82.64
N GLN A 311 70.09 -114.69 -83.56
CA GLN A 311 69.51 -115.38 -84.71
C GLN A 311 70.62 -116.26 -85.30
N PHE A 312 70.25 -117.48 -85.68
CA PHE A 312 71.13 -118.43 -86.35
C PHE A 312 71.94 -117.75 -87.46
#